data_AF-A0A851HSE8-F1
#
_entry.id   AF-A0A851HSE8-F1
#
_cell.length_a   1.000
_cell.length_b   1.000
_cell.length_c   1.000
_cell.angle_alpha   90.00
_cell.angle_beta   90.00
_cell.angle_gamma   90.00
#
_symmetry.space_group_name_H-M   'P 1'
#
loop_
_entity.id
_entity.type
_entity.pdbx_description
1 polymer ?
#
loop_
_entity_poly.entity_id
_entity_poly.type
_entity_poly.pdbx_seq_one_letter_code
_entity_poly.pdbx_strand_id
1 'polypeptide(L)'
;MDVTGWVRRKTESWLDLQGGNWLFGAEFSLMFLSLSLLTTLAAVAFTLEMGINLGRWDWGLPLFVLVGNLLITVPWGLYMHFLGNKAVKESPPVRFNRQRREVAIPRWTEVQAFKLPFWSSNAGFMTYLVLIGTIAFALVPFVNEYSSIERRNTLVLQGVALLGIEIVVISIYLFIVLRLKKKHDPKLIYEIYPWEKLVAFIETQQNVGPSLMATHTFLTLAIPREDDPETALASARINVGHETAGLAQWECIRCFMEEGPDACPEPKQDETLAGYKAKCRQAREEMSLPSWLWKKVGDWFFHRYLAHIITERRIKSLAVRRLPEELKAWSKPLPESQWAKPSETLKALNEQLAQAYERGLKFTRMGPLSQWQADLGGNPLVGKNSKKRGRPKVSF
;
A
#
# COMPACT_ATOMS: atom_id res chain seq x y z
N MET A 1 -0.51 13.14 6.35
CA MET A 1 0.08 12.15 5.43
C MET A 1 1.06 12.87 4.53
N ASP A 2 2.18 12.23 4.17
CA ASP A 2 3.23 12.87 3.39
C ASP A 2 2.78 13.03 1.93
N VAL A 3 2.48 14.27 1.54
CA VAL A 3 1.96 14.68 0.22
C VAL A 3 2.93 14.34 -0.92
N THR A 4 4.17 13.96 -0.61
CA THR A 4 5.26 13.82 -1.59
C THR A 4 5.69 12.38 -1.86
N GLY A 5 5.09 11.38 -1.19
CA GLY A 5 5.40 9.95 -1.35
C GLY A 5 4.77 9.26 -2.57
N TRP A 6 4.36 10.01 -3.60
CA TRP A 6 3.59 9.51 -4.74
C TRP A 6 4.44 9.18 -5.98
N VAL A 7 5.60 9.83 -6.13
CA VAL A 7 6.59 9.53 -7.18
C VAL A 7 7.54 8.45 -6.67
N ARG A 8 7.62 7.32 -7.38
CA ARG A 8 8.51 6.20 -7.00
C ARG A 8 9.76 6.08 -7.83
N ARG A 9 9.63 6.26 -9.14
CA ARG A 9 10.75 6.20 -10.08
C ARG A 9 10.57 7.30 -11.10
N LYS A 10 11.65 8.01 -11.38
CA LYS A 10 11.72 9.05 -12.38
C LYS A 10 12.89 8.75 -13.31
N THR A 11 12.67 8.93 -14.60
CA THR A 11 13.69 8.88 -15.65
C THR A 11 13.43 10.03 -16.61
N GLU A 12 14.37 10.29 -17.52
CA GLU A 12 14.21 11.28 -18.59
C GLU A 12 12.96 11.04 -19.46
N SER A 13 12.64 9.77 -19.72
CA SER A 13 11.57 9.37 -20.62
C SER A 13 10.23 9.13 -19.94
N TRP A 14 10.23 8.62 -18.71
CA TRP A 14 9.01 8.16 -18.04
C TRP A 14 9.04 8.37 -16.52
N LEU A 15 7.83 8.46 -15.95
CA LEU A 15 7.54 8.70 -14.54
C LEU A 15 6.59 7.61 -14.01
N ASP A 16 6.95 6.98 -12.90
CA ASP A 16 6.11 5.98 -12.21
C ASP A 16 5.48 6.57 -10.95
N LEU A 17 4.14 6.52 -10.91
CA LEU A 17 3.34 6.94 -9.78
C LEU A 17 2.81 5.74 -9.00
N GLN A 18 3.00 5.76 -7.69
CA GLN A 18 2.51 4.71 -6.80
C GLN A 18 2.35 5.27 -5.39
N GLY A 19 1.14 5.17 -4.84
CA GLY A 19 0.85 5.57 -3.48
C GLY A 19 1.18 4.49 -2.44
N GLY A 20 1.17 4.89 -1.17
CA GLY A 20 1.24 4.00 -0.01
C GLY A 20 2.62 3.99 0.66
N ASN A 21 2.64 3.69 1.95
CA ASN A 21 3.86 3.55 2.74
C ASN A 21 4.19 2.06 2.87
N TRP A 22 5.20 1.58 2.14
CA TRP A 22 5.56 0.15 2.17
C TRP A 22 6.47 -0.21 3.34
N LEU A 23 7.14 0.79 3.91
CA LEU A 23 7.97 0.66 5.10
C LEU A 23 7.12 0.28 6.32
N PHE A 24 5.93 0.89 6.46
CA PHE A 24 5.04 0.66 7.60
C PHE A 24 4.75 -0.83 7.83
N GLY A 25 4.49 -1.59 6.76
CA GLY A 25 4.23 -3.04 6.89
C GLY A 25 5.45 -3.84 7.36
N ALA A 26 6.67 -3.40 7.06
CA ALA A 26 7.90 -4.02 7.55
C ALA A 26 8.19 -3.63 9.01
N GLU A 27 8.06 -2.35 9.36
CA GLU A 27 8.22 -1.85 10.75
C GLU A 27 7.22 -2.53 11.69
N PHE A 28 5.95 -2.58 11.30
CA PHE A 28 4.90 -3.17 12.13
C PHE A 28 5.08 -4.69 12.30
N SER A 29 5.58 -5.38 11.28
CA SER A 29 5.94 -6.79 11.36
C SER A 29 7.10 -7.03 12.35
N LEU A 30 8.15 -6.21 12.29
CA LEU A 30 9.32 -6.34 13.16
C LEU A 30 9.07 -5.85 14.58
N MET A 31 8.11 -4.96 14.79
CA MET A 31 7.65 -4.55 16.13
C MET A 31 7.22 -5.77 16.96
N PHE A 32 6.55 -6.76 16.35
CA PHE A 32 6.18 -7.99 17.06
C PHE A 32 7.42 -8.78 17.50
N LEU A 33 8.51 -8.77 16.75
CA LEU A 33 9.78 -9.38 17.20
C LEU A 33 10.32 -8.68 18.45
N SER A 34 10.31 -7.33 18.48
CA SER A 34 10.70 -6.57 19.68
C SER A 34 9.79 -6.84 20.87
N LEU A 35 8.48 -6.88 20.65
CA LEU A 35 7.51 -7.18 21.71
C LEU A 35 7.74 -8.58 22.29
N SER A 36 7.97 -9.58 21.44
CA SER A 36 8.31 -10.94 21.86
C SER A 36 9.58 -10.95 22.71
N LEU A 37 10.63 -10.25 22.28
CA LEU A 37 11.90 -10.21 23.01
C LEU A 37 11.72 -9.52 24.37
N LEU A 38 11.02 -8.38 24.41
CA LEU A 38 10.79 -7.61 25.62
C LEU A 38 9.95 -8.37 26.65
N THR A 39 8.88 -9.04 26.23
CA THR A 39 8.05 -9.81 27.18
C THR A 39 8.79 -11.03 27.71
N THR A 40 9.59 -11.71 26.89
CA THR A 40 10.45 -12.81 27.35
C THR A 40 11.53 -12.31 28.29
N LEU A 41 12.20 -11.19 28.00
CA LEU A 41 13.21 -10.60 28.88
C LEU A 41 12.61 -10.15 30.21
N ALA A 42 11.41 -9.57 30.20
CA ALA A 42 10.70 -9.19 31.42
C ALA A 42 10.38 -10.43 32.29
N ALA A 43 9.95 -11.52 31.68
CA ALA A 43 9.72 -12.79 32.40
C ALA A 43 11.02 -13.34 33.01
N VAL A 44 12.14 -13.29 32.28
CA VAL A 44 13.46 -13.70 32.78
C VAL A 44 13.91 -12.81 33.93
N ALA A 45 13.76 -11.48 33.80
CA ALA A 45 14.11 -10.53 34.86
C ALA A 45 13.31 -10.77 36.14
N PHE A 46 12.00 -11.03 36.00
CA PHE A 46 11.14 -11.38 37.13
C PHE A 46 11.58 -12.68 37.82
N THR A 47 11.91 -13.73 37.05
CA THR A 47 12.46 -14.98 37.60
C THR A 47 13.80 -14.75 38.31
N LEU A 48 14.68 -13.90 37.77
CA LEU A 48 15.96 -13.56 38.39
C LEU A 48 15.77 -12.85 39.72
N GLU A 49 14.86 -11.86 39.77
CA GLU A 49 14.53 -11.12 41.00
C GLU A 49 13.95 -12.06 42.07
N MET A 50 13.01 -12.93 41.69
CA MET A 50 12.44 -13.96 42.56
C MET A 50 13.51 -14.93 43.08
N GLY A 51 14.45 -15.34 42.21
CA GLY A 51 15.56 -16.22 42.55
C GLY A 51 16.53 -15.59 43.55
N ILE A 52 16.85 -14.31 43.38
CA ILE A 52 17.75 -13.57 44.29
C ILE A 52 17.07 -13.33 45.64
N ASN A 53 15.82 -12.89 45.65
CA ASN A 53 15.13 -12.48 46.88
C ASN A 53 14.57 -13.65 47.71
N LEU A 54 14.11 -14.71 47.04
CA LEU A 54 13.39 -15.83 47.68
C LEU A 54 14.09 -17.18 47.50
N GLY A 55 15.24 -17.24 46.81
CA GLY A 55 16.02 -18.46 46.60
C GLY A 55 15.35 -19.49 45.69
N ARG A 56 14.24 -19.13 45.03
CA ARG A 56 13.44 -20.02 44.18
C ARG A 56 13.66 -19.70 42.71
N TRP A 57 14.30 -20.63 42.00
CA TRP A 57 14.54 -20.54 40.57
C TRP A 57 13.44 -21.27 39.81
N ASP A 58 12.47 -20.52 39.28
CA ASP A 58 11.40 -21.07 38.44
C ASP A 58 11.49 -20.55 36.99
N TRP A 59 11.97 -21.42 36.11
CA TRP A 59 12.07 -21.15 34.67
C TRP A 59 10.77 -21.41 33.90
N GLY A 60 9.72 -21.91 34.57
CA GLY A 60 8.42 -22.17 33.97
C GLY A 60 7.80 -20.93 33.34
N LEU A 61 7.83 -19.79 34.03
CA LEU A 61 7.28 -18.53 33.53
C LEU A 61 8.01 -18.01 32.27
N PRO A 62 9.35 -17.87 32.24
CA PRO A 62 10.08 -17.49 31.02
C PRO A 62 9.80 -18.41 29.83
N LEU A 63 9.76 -19.74 30.06
CA LEU A 63 9.48 -20.71 29.02
C LEU A 63 8.04 -20.60 28.51
N PHE A 64 7.07 -20.43 29.41
CA PHE A 64 5.67 -20.22 29.06
C PHE A 64 5.49 -18.96 28.20
N VAL A 65 6.09 -17.84 28.60
CA VAL A 65 6.04 -16.58 27.84
C VAL A 65 6.73 -16.73 26.48
N LEU A 66 7.87 -17.40 26.41
CA LEU A 66 8.57 -17.68 25.16
C LEU A 66 7.69 -18.50 24.20
N VAL A 67 7.10 -19.61 24.68
CA VAL A 67 6.21 -20.46 23.87
C VAL A 67 4.97 -19.68 23.44
N GLY A 68 4.35 -18.91 24.34
CA GLY A 68 3.20 -18.06 24.00
C GLY A 68 3.53 -17.04 22.92
N ASN A 69 4.70 -16.41 22.99
CA ASN A 69 5.17 -15.48 21.97
C ASN A 69 5.40 -16.16 20.61
N LEU A 70 5.96 -17.38 20.59
CA LEU A 70 6.13 -18.15 19.36
C LEU A 70 4.79 -18.53 18.72
N LEU A 71 3.75 -18.72 19.53
CA LEU A 71 2.42 -19.09 19.06
C LEU A 71 1.55 -17.89 18.66
N ILE A 72 1.79 -16.70 19.21
CA ILE A 72 0.93 -15.52 18.98
C ILE A 72 1.67 -14.44 18.20
N THR A 73 2.77 -13.97 18.77
CA THR A 73 3.50 -12.80 18.32
C THR A 73 4.21 -13.05 16.98
N VAL A 74 4.87 -14.20 16.84
CA VAL A 74 5.58 -14.56 15.60
C VAL A 74 4.62 -14.76 14.42
N PRO A 75 3.53 -15.54 14.50
CA PRO A 75 2.58 -15.70 13.40
C PRO A 75 1.95 -14.38 12.98
N TRP A 76 1.65 -13.49 13.93
CA TRP A 76 1.11 -12.18 13.62
C TRP A 76 2.14 -11.26 12.94
N GLY A 77 3.40 -11.28 13.39
CA GLY A 77 4.51 -10.61 12.71
C GLY A 77 4.68 -11.11 11.27
N LEU A 78 4.59 -12.42 11.04
CA LEU A 78 4.63 -13.03 9.71
C LEU A 78 3.42 -12.65 8.86
N TYR A 79 2.22 -12.64 9.43
CA TYR A 79 1.00 -12.20 8.76
C TYR A 79 1.15 -10.77 8.23
N MET A 80 1.63 -9.85 9.07
CA MET A 80 1.91 -8.47 8.66
C MET A 80 3.02 -8.38 7.61
N HIS A 81 4.04 -9.23 7.69
CA HIS A 81 5.06 -9.34 6.65
C HIS A 81 4.45 -9.72 5.28
N PHE A 82 3.57 -10.73 5.26
CA PHE A 82 2.91 -11.19 4.04
C PHE A 82 1.89 -10.18 3.52
N LEU A 83 1.19 -9.45 4.39
CA LEU A 83 0.34 -8.33 3.99
C LEU A 83 1.16 -7.23 3.30
N GLY A 84 2.34 -6.89 3.81
CA GLY A 84 3.26 -5.96 3.15
C GLY A 84 3.69 -6.45 1.76
N ASN A 85 4.01 -7.74 1.63
CA ASN A 85 4.32 -8.34 0.32
C ASN A 85 3.11 -8.30 -0.63
N LYS A 86 1.90 -8.50 -0.12
CA LYS A 86 0.65 -8.44 -0.88
C LYS A 86 0.38 -7.01 -1.36
N ALA A 87 0.52 -6.01 -0.49
CA ALA A 87 0.34 -4.60 -0.82
C ALA A 87 1.27 -4.16 -1.96
N VAL A 88 2.57 -4.48 -1.88
CA VAL A 88 3.53 -4.16 -2.96
C VAL A 88 3.14 -4.83 -4.29
N LYS A 89 2.58 -6.04 -4.23
CA LYS A 89 2.16 -6.80 -5.40
C LYS A 89 0.85 -6.27 -6.01
N GLU A 90 -0.07 -5.79 -5.20
CA GLU A 90 -1.43 -5.38 -5.63
C GLU A 90 -1.55 -3.89 -5.96
N SER A 91 -0.50 -3.10 -5.73
CA SER A 91 -0.46 -1.69 -6.07
C SER A 91 0.49 -1.42 -7.25
N PRO A 92 0.29 -1.96 -8.47
CA PRO A 92 1.18 -1.70 -9.61
C PRO A 92 1.28 -0.18 -9.91
N PRO A 93 2.45 0.31 -10.37
CA PRO A 93 2.63 1.71 -10.68
C PRO A 93 1.87 2.12 -11.95
N VAL A 94 1.38 3.36 -11.98
CA VAL A 94 0.94 4.04 -13.20
C VAL A 94 2.15 4.66 -13.85
N ARG A 95 2.36 4.43 -15.15
CA ARG A 95 3.53 4.93 -15.86
C ARG A 95 3.13 5.96 -16.91
N PHE A 96 3.74 7.13 -16.82
CA PHE A 96 3.64 8.19 -17.82
C PHE A 96 4.87 8.17 -18.70
N ASN A 97 4.70 8.21 -20.02
CA ASN A 97 5.81 8.29 -20.96
C ASN A 97 5.71 9.59 -21.76
N ARG A 98 6.67 10.49 -21.53
CA ARG A 98 6.75 11.80 -22.17
C ARG A 98 7.00 11.68 -23.67
N GLN A 99 7.96 10.86 -24.05
CA GLN A 99 8.42 10.72 -25.44
C GLN A 99 7.31 10.20 -26.35
N ARG A 100 6.46 9.30 -25.83
CA ARG A 100 5.30 8.75 -26.55
C ARG A 100 4.02 9.58 -26.35
N ARG A 101 3.99 10.50 -25.37
CA ARG A 101 2.77 11.19 -24.88
C ARG A 101 1.62 10.21 -24.59
N GLU A 102 1.95 9.14 -23.88
CA GLU A 102 1.04 8.04 -23.55
C GLU A 102 1.15 7.68 -22.06
N VAL A 103 0.09 7.10 -21.52
CA VAL A 103 -0.01 6.68 -20.13
C VAL A 103 -0.40 5.21 -20.07
N ALA A 104 0.34 4.44 -19.28
CA ALA A 104 0.05 3.04 -19.03
C ALA A 104 -0.59 2.90 -17.64
N ILE A 105 -1.88 2.56 -17.61
CA ILE A 105 -2.64 2.34 -16.37
C ILE A 105 -2.81 0.85 -16.15
N PRO A 106 -2.51 0.34 -14.94
CA PRO A 106 -2.68 -1.06 -14.62
C PRO A 106 -4.17 -1.43 -14.52
N ARG A 107 -4.54 -2.54 -15.16
CA ARG A 107 -5.85 -3.18 -15.07
C ARG A 107 -5.67 -4.64 -14.67
N TRP A 108 -6.46 -5.08 -13.69
CA TRP A 108 -6.55 -6.49 -13.33
C TRP A 108 -7.58 -7.16 -14.22
N THR A 109 -7.28 -8.34 -14.77
CA THR A 109 -8.25 -9.13 -15.52
C THR A 109 -9.51 -9.40 -14.68
N GLU A 110 -10.69 -9.11 -15.22
CA GLU A 110 -12.01 -9.35 -14.62
C GLU A 110 -12.32 -10.86 -14.55
N VAL A 111 -11.58 -11.58 -13.71
CA VAL A 111 -12.04 -12.88 -13.23
C VAL A 111 -12.77 -12.58 -11.94
N GLN A 112 -14.05 -12.99 -11.85
CA GLN A 112 -14.83 -12.93 -10.60
C GLN A 112 -13.91 -13.29 -9.44
N ALA A 113 -13.76 -12.38 -8.48
CA ALA A 113 -12.85 -12.54 -7.35
C ALA A 113 -13.05 -13.95 -6.77
N PHE A 114 -12.07 -14.83 -7.00
CA PHE A 114 -12.22 -16.24 -6.69
C PHE A 114 -12.40 -16.38 -5.19
N LYS A 115 -13.64 -16.60 -4.75
CA LYS A 115 -13.95 -16.83 -3.34
C LYS A 115 -13.49 -18.23 -3.00
N LEU A 116 -12.61 -18.31 -2.02
CA LEU A 116 -12.13 -19.59 -1.51
C LEU A 116 -13.32 -20.38 -0.96
N PRO A 117 -13.54 -21.63 -1.42
CA PRO A 117 -14.63 -22.44 -0.89
C PRO A 117 -14.39 -22.68 0.60
N PHE A 118 -15.43 -22.47 1.41
CA PHE A 118 -15.44 -22.66 2.88
C PHE A 118 -14.47 -21.78 3.68
N TRP A 119 -13.91 -20.71 3.10
CA TRP A 119 -13.00 -19.79 3.80
C TRP A 119 -13.48 -18.35 3.69
N SER A 120 -14.28 -17.95 4.68
CA SER A 120 -14.69 -16.56 4.86
C SER A 120 -13.54 -15.71 5.42
N SER A 121 -13.70 -14.39 5.42
CA SER A 121 -12.71 -13.46 5.99
C SER A 121 -12.35 -13.80 7.44
N ASN A 122 -13.26 -14.43 8.20
CA ASN A 122 -13.04 -14.80 9.60
C ASN A 122 -12.59 -16.24 9.80
N ALA A 123 -12.76 -17.11 8.79
CA ALA A 123 -12.46 -18.55 8.91
C ALA A 123 -10.99 -18.81 9.23
N GLY A 124 -10.07 -18.06 8.63
CA GLY A 124 -8.64 -18.21 8.91
C GLY A 124 -8.25 -17.81 10.33
N PHE A 125 -8.85 -16.73 10.85
CA PHE A 125 -8.65 -16.31 12.23
C PHE A 125 -9.19 -17.34 13.23
N MET A 126 -10.40 -17.86 13.00
CA MET A 126 -10.98 -18.90 13.85
C MET A 126 -10.17 -20.19 13.81
N THR A 127 -9.72 -20.63 12.64
CA THR A 127 -8.87 -21.82 12.47
C THR A 127 -7.58 -21.69 13.27
N TYR A 128 -6.96 -20.51 13.24
CA TYR A 128 -5.78 -20.21 14.02
C TYR A 128 -6.03 -20.25 15.54
N LEU A 129 -7.16 -19.70 16.01
CA LEU A 129 -7.53 -19.77 17.44
C LEU A 129 -7.77 -21.21 17.89
N VAL A 130 -8.42 -22.03 17.07
CA VAL A 130 -8.61 -23.47 17.35
C VAL A 130 -7.26 -24.16 17.47
N LEU A 131 -6.35 -23.93 16.52
CA LEU A 131 -5.01 -24.52 16.54
C LEU A 131 -4.22 -24.15 17.81
N ILE A 132 -4.27 -22.88 18.23
CA ILE A 132 -3.65 -22.43 19.50
C ILE A 132 -4.31 -23.12 20.69
N GLY A 133 -5.64 -23.22 20.71
CA GLY A 133 -6.39 -23.88 21.77
C GLY A 133 -6.01 -25.36 21.91
N THR A 134 -5.85 -26.06 20.79
CA THR A 134 -5.44 -27.47 20.76
C THR A 134 -3.97 -27.65 21.19
N ILE A 135 -3.07 -26.75 20.78
CA ILE A 135 -1.69 -26.73 21.28
C ILE A 135 -1.66 -26.50 22.80
N ALA A 136 -2.42 -25.52 23.30
CA ALA A 136 -2.53 -25.27 24.73
C ALA A 136 -3.08 -26.49 25.46
N PHE A 137 -4.13 -27.14 24.94
CA PHE A 137 -4.68 -28.37 25.50
C PHE A 137 -3.66 -29.51 25.58
N ALA A 138 -2.78 -29.65 24.57
CA ALA A 138 -1.70 -30.64 24.60
C ALA A 138 -0.58 -30.30 25.62
N LEU A 139 -0.41 -29.02 25.98
CA LEU A 139 0.63 -28.54 26.91
C LEU A 139 0.16 -28.40 28.37
N VAL A 140 -1.12 -28.17 28.61
CA VAL A 140 -1.74 -28.08 29.95
C VAL A 140 -1.33 -29.24 30.88
N PRO A 141 -1.25 -30.51 30.40
CA PRO A 141 -0.83 -31.63 31.23
C PRO A 141 0.56 -31.52 31.87
N PHE A 142 1.43 -30.66 31.33
CA PHE A 142 2.79 -30.43 31.84
C PHE A 142 2.88 -29.31 32.87
N VAL A 143 1.85 -28.47 32.97
CA VAL A 143 1.81 -27.31 33.89
C VAL A 143 1.00 -27.63 35.15
N ASN A 144 0.05 -28.56 35.06
CA ASN A 144 -0.76 -28.98 36.20
C ASN A 144 -0.22 -30.25 36.86
N GLU A 145 -0.39 -30.34 38.18
CA GLU A 145 -0.14 -31.55 38.93
C GLU A 145 -1.30 -32.54 38.75
N TYR A 146 -1.03 -33.71 38.18
CA TYR A 146 -2.01 -34.79 38.05
C TYR A 146 -1.67 -35.91 39.01
N SER A 147 -2.70 -36.41 39.72
CA SER A 147 -2.56 -37.53 40.65
C SER A 147 -2.21 -38.86 39.97
N SER A 148 -2.47 -39.02 38.68
CA SER A 148 -2.14 -40.23 37.91
C SER A 148 -1.40 -39.90 36.61
N ILE A 149 -0.28 -40.60 36.40
CA ILE A 149 0.55 -40.50 35.18
C ILE A 149 -0.24 -40.95 33.95
N GLU A 150 -1.10 -41.97 34.08
CA GLU A 150 -1.97 -42.46 33.02
C GLU A 150 -2.94 -41.37 32.53
N ARG A 151 -3.54 -40.60 33.45
CA ARG A 151 -4.45 -39.50 33.10
C ARG A 151 -3.71 -38.40 32.34
N ARG A 152 -2.51 -38.03 32.80
CA ARG A 152 -1.65 -37.05 32.12
C ARG A 152 -1.32 -37.52 30.70
N ASN A 153 -0.81 -38.73 30.54
CA ASN A 153 -0.41 -39.27 29.24
C ASN A 153 -1.61 -39.42 28.28
N THR A 154 -2.78 -39.79 28.79
CA THR A 154 -4.02 -39.86 27.99
C THR A 154 -4.42 -38.49 27.45
N LEU A 155 -4.37 -37.45 28.28
CA LEU A 155 -4.69 -36.08 27.86
C LEU A 155 -3.69 -35.57 26.80
N VAL A 156 -2.39 -35.82 27.00
CA VAL A 156 -1.35 -35.47 26.02
C VAL A 156 -1.60 -36.20 24.69
N LEU A 157 -1.88 -37.51 24.72
CA LEU A 157 -2.16 -38.28 23.52
C LEU A 157 -3.38 -37.76 22.76
N GLN A 158 -4.47 -37.43 23.47
CA GLN A 158 -5.66 -36.82 22.88
C GLN A 158 -5.36 -35.48 22.23
N GLY A 159 -4.61 -34.61 22.90
CA GLY A 159 -4.24 -33.30 22.38
C GLY A 159 -3.34 -33.39 21.14
N VAL A 160 -2.34 -34.27 21.16
CA VAL A 160 -1.44 -34.50 20.01
C VAL A 160 -2.20 -35.13 18.83
N ALA A 161 -3.11 -36.08 19.09
CA ALA A 161 -3.94 -36.69 18.04
C ALA A 161 -4.85 -35.64 17.39
N LEU A 162 -5.51 -34.80 18.17
CA LEU A 162 -6.36 -33.71 17.66
C LEU A 162 -5.55 -32.71 16.83
N LEU A 163 -4.37 -32.30 17.34
CA LEU A 163 -3.46 -31.41 16.62
C LEU A 163 -3.01 -32.01 15.27
N GLY A 164 -2.72 -33.31 15.25
CA GLY A 164 -2.37 -34.04 14.03
C GLY A 164 -3.48 -33.99 12.99
N ILE A 165 -4.73 -34.22 13.42
CA ILE A 165 -5.91 -34.14 12.54
C ILE A 165 -6.08 -32.71 11.99
N GLU A 166 -6.00 -31.69 12.84
CA GLU A 166 -6.11 -30.29 12.44
C GLU A 166 -5.05 -29.91 11.40
N ILE A 167 -3.78 -30.27 11.65
CA ILE A 167 -2.68 -30.00 10.72
C ILE A 167 -2.91 -30.67 9.37
N VAL A 168 -3.39 -31.92 9.36
CA VAL A 168 -3.69 -32.64 8.11
C VAL A 168 -4.80 -31.95 7.33
N VAL A 169 -5.91 -31.59 7.99
CA VAL A 169 -7.04 -30.90 7.36
C VAL A 169 -6.61 -29.55 6.79
N ILE A 170 -5.89 -28.74 7.58
CA ILE A 170 -5.38 -27.43 7.16
C ILE A 170 -4.40 -27.59 6.00
N SER A 171 -3.50 -28.57 6.04
CA SER A 171 -2.51 -28.80 4.99
C SER A 171 -3.15 -29.20 3.67
N ILE A 172 -4.13 -30.10 3.69
CA ILE A 172 -4.90 -30.51 2.51
C ILE A 172 -5.64 -29.29 1.95
N TYR A 173 -6.29 -28.50 2.80
CA TYR A 173 -6.98 -27.29 2.40
C TYR A 173 -6.04 -26.28 1.73
N LEU A 174 -4.92 -25.95 2.37
CA LEU A 174 -3.92 -25.03 1.83
C LEU A 174 -3.34 -25.53 0.51
N PHE A 175 -3.12 -26.83 0.36
CA PHE A 175 -2.66 -27.41 -0.91
C PHE A 175 -3.67 -27.18 -2.05
N ILE A 176 -4.96 -27.44 -1.80
CA ILE A 176 -6.04 -27.19 -2.76
C ILE A 176 -6.12 -25.70 -3.09
N VAL A 177 -6.06 -24.83 -2.08
CA VAL A 177 -6.10 -23.37 -2.26
C VAL A 177 -4.92 -22.86 -3.09
N LEU A 178 -3.69 -23.32 -2.82
CA LEU A 178 -2.51 -22.90 -3.58
C LEU A 178 -2.62 -23.33 -5.05
N ARG A 179 -3.17 -24.51 -5.33
CA ARG A 179 -3.45 -24.98 -6.70
C ARG A 179 -4.50 -24.12 -7.40
N LEU A 180 -5.61 -23.84 -6.73
CA LEU A 180 -6.69 -23.01 -7.26
C LEU A 180 -6.24 -21.57 -7.50
N LYS A 181 -5.48 -21.01 -6.57
CA LYS A 181 -4.89 -19.68 -6.68
C LYS A 181 -3.95 -19.59 -7.87
N LYS A 182 -3.09 -20.59 -8.10
CA LYS A 182 -2.21 -20.61 -9.28
C LYS A 182 -2.99 -20.62 -10.60
N LYS A 183 -4.16 -21.28 -10.64
CA LYS A 183 -5.00 -21.38 -11.84
C LYS A 183 -5.80 -20.10 -12.13
N HIS A 184 -6.24 -19.40 -11.10
CA HIS A 184 -7.14 -18.23 -11.21
C HIS A 184 -6.48 -16.92 -10.75
N ASP A 185 -5.14 -16.86 -10.65
CA ASP A 185 -4.45 -15.64 -10.22
C ASP A 185 -4.75 -14.53 -11.24
N PRO A 186 -5.29 -13.37 -10.81
CA PRO A 186 -5.59 -12.28 -11.73
C PRO A 186 -4.30 -11.81 -12.38
N LYS A 187 -4.33 -11.71 -13.72
CA LYS A 187 -3.19 -11.22 -14.48
C LYS A 187 -3.24 -9.69 -14.52
N LEU A 188 -2.07 -9.10 -14.38
CA LEU A 188 -1.88 -7.67 -14.51
C LEU A 188 -1.67 -7.33 -15.99
N ILE A 189 -2.57 -6.55 -16.55
CA ILE A 189 -2.49 -6.00 -17.92
C ILE A 189 -2.29 -4.49 -17.79
N TYR A 190 -1.52 -3.90 -18.70
CA TYR A 190 -1.39 -2.45 -18.79
C TYR A 190 -2.14 -1.95 -20.01
N GLU A 191 -3.11 -1.09 -19.78
CA GLU A 191 -3.83 -0.40 -20.85
C GLU A 191 -3.05 0.88 -21.17
N ILE A 192 -2.58 0.98 -22.41
CA ILE A 192 -1.85 2.15 -22.92
C ILE A 192 -2.87 3.10 -23.52
N TYR A 193 -2.85 4.36 -23.10
CA TYR A 193 -3.83 5.36 -23.49
C TYR A 193 -3.18 6.71 -23.81
N PRO A 194 -3.69 7.48 -24.79
CA PRO A 194 -3.15 8.79 -25.13
C PRO A 194 -3.26 9.78 -23.96
N TRP A 195 -2.17 10.50 -23.67
CA TRP A 195 -2.10 11.49 -22.58
C TRP A 195 -3.18 12.57 -22.70
N GLU A 196 -3.42 13.06 -23.91
CA GLU A 196 -4.34 14.18 -24.16
C GLU A 196 -5.82 13.82 -23.95
N LYS A 197 -6.15 12.52 -23.93
CA LYS A 197 -7.51 12.01 -23.71
C LYS A 197 -7.73 11.54 -22.28
N LEU A 198 -6.69 11.52 -21.44
CA LEU A 198 -6.76 11.01 -20.08
C LEU A 198 -7.68 11.90 -19.24
N VAL A 199 -8.59 11.28 -18.48
CA VAL A 199 -9.42 11.99 -17.53
C VAL A 199 -8.80 11.86 -16.14
N ALA A 200 -8.50 13.00 -15.53
CA ALA A 200 -8.01 13.07 -14.16
C ALA A 200 -8.97 13.91 -13.31
N PHE A 201 -9.34 13.40 -12.15
CA PHE A 201 -10.17 14.13 -11.20
C PHE A 201 -9.74 13.81 -9.77
N ILE A 202 -10.09 14.73 -8.87
CA ILE A 202 -9.84 14.58 -7.44
C ILE A 202 -11.16 14.23 -6.77
N GLU A 203 -11.18 13.14 -6.04
CA GLU A 203 -12.35 12.68 -5.31
C GLU A 203 -12.06 12.63 -3.81
N THR A 204 -13.01 13.12 -3.01
CA THR A 204 -12.98 13.04 -1.55
C THR A 204 -14.02 12.02 -1.11
N GLN A 205 -13.55 10.88 -0.61
CA GLN A 205 -14.41 9.78 -0.13
C GLN A 205 -14.46 9.80 1.39
N GLN A 206 -15.68 9.65 1.93
CA GLN A 206 -15.91 9.51 3.36
C GLN A 206 -16.27 8.06 3.66
N ASN A 207 -15.35 7.35 4.31
CA ASN A 207 -15.61 6.00 4.80
C ASN A 207 -16.20 6.11 6.20
N VAL A 208 -17.49 5.79 6.32
CA VAL A 208 -18.21 5.75 7.59
C VAL A 208 -18.27 4.29 8.05
N GLY A 209 -17.44 3.94 9.03
CA GLY A 209 -17.51 2.67 9.75
C GLY A 209 -18.25 2.81 11.09
N PRO A 210 -18.57 1.69 11.76
CA PRO A 210 -19.33 1.70 13.03
C PRO A 210 -18.71 2.55 14.16
N SER A 211 -17.41 2.82 14.10
CA SER A 211 -16.66 3.55 15.15
C SER A 211 -15.64 4.56 14.61
N LEU A 212 -15.50 4.69 13.29
CA LEU A 212 -14.48 5.55 12.66
C LEU A 212 -15.07 6.21 11.41
N MET A 213 -14.98 7.54 11.37
CA MET A 213 -15.20 8.33 10.16
C MET A 213 -13.84 8.75 9.63
N ALA A 214 -13.46 8.23 8.46
CA ALA A 214 -12.20 8.56 7.82
C ALA A 214 -12.46 9.19 6.45
N THR A 215 -11.96 10.41 6.27
CA THR A 215 -11.98 11.11 4.98
C THR A 215 -10.68 10.85 4.25
N HIS A 216 -10.77 10.32 3.04
CA HIS A 216 -9.63 10.09 2.16
C HIS A 216 -9.83 10.83 0.85
N THR A 217 -8.84 11.63 0.49
CA THR A 217 -8.80 12.33 -0.80
C THR A 217 -7.88 11.58 -1.74
N PHE A 218 -8.36 11.30 -2.96
CA PHE A 218 -7.62 10.59 -3.99
C PHE A 218 -7.52 11.43 -5.28
N LEU A 219 -6.37 11.36 -5.94
CA LEU A 219 -6.22 11.71 -7.34
C LEU A 219 -6.50 10.43 -8.14
N THR A 220 -7.58 10.46 -8.92
CA THR A 220 -8.03 9.34 -9.73
C THR A 220 -7.77 9.62 -11.19
N LEU A 221 -6.98 8.73 -11.81
CA LEU A 221 -6.65 8.74 -13.24
C LEU A 221 -7.48 7.65 -13.90
N ALA A 222 -8.34 8.02 -14.83
CA ALA A 222 -9.32 7.12 -15.43
C ALA A 222 -9.20 7.12 -16.96
N ILE A 223 -9.22 5.91 -17.53
CA ILE A 223 -9.43 5.70 -18.97
C ILE A 223 -10.94 5.51 -19.16
N PRO A 224 -11.64 6.43 -19.84
CA PRO A 224 -13.07 6.27 -20.11
C PRO A 224 -13.31 5.08 -21.06
N ARG A 225 -14.43 4.37 -20.89
CA ARG A 225 -14.86 3.36 -21.88
C ARG A 225 -15.42 4.07 -23.11
N GLU A 226 -15.22 3.47 -24.29
CA GLU A 226 -15.77 3.99 -25.55
C GLU A 226 -17.31 3.93 -25.56
N ASP A 227 -17.90 2.88 -24.97
CA ASP A 227 -19.35 2.66 -24.95
C ASP A 227 -20.10 3.51 -23.90
N ASP A 228 -19.44 3.85 -22.79
CA ASP A 228 -20.01 4.61 -21.67
C ASP A 228 -18.93 5.52 -21.04
N PRO A 229 -18.93 6.83 -21.36
CA PRO A 229 -17.95 7.78 -20.85
C PRO A 229 -17.99 7.98 -19.34
N GLU A 230 -19.09 7.63 -18.67
CA GLU A 230 -19.23 7.76 -17.21
C GLU A 230 -18.53 6.60 -16.48
N THR A 231 -18.25 5.49 -17.17
CA THR A 231 -17.57 4.31 -16.61
C THR A 231 -16.11 4.25 -17.07
N ALA A 232 -15.19 4.00 -16.15
CA ALA A 232 -13.77 3.84 -16.46
C ALA A 232 -13.40 2.38 -16.81
N LEU A 233 -12.69 2.17 -17.93
CA LEU A 233 -12.11 0.89 -18.35
C LEU A 233 -10.99 0.45 -17.39
N ALA A 234 -10.13 1.39 -17.04
CA ALA A 234 -9.09 1.22 -16.04
C ALA A 234 -8.98 2.51 -15.24
N SER A 235 -8.78 2.39 -13.93
CA SER A 235 -8.56 3.53 -13.07
C SER A 235 -7.45 3.24 -12.07
N ALA A 236 -6.65 4.27 -11.80
CA ALA A 236 -5.65 4.24 -10.74
C ALA A 236 -5.90 5.38 -9.77
N ARG A 237 -5.85 5.05 -8.48
CA ARG A 237 -6.12 5.99 -7.39
C ARG A 237 -4.87 6.20 -6.56
N ILE A 238 -4.48 7.45 -6.37
CA ILE A 238 -3.33 7.85 -5.57
C ILE A 238 -3.86 8.64 -4.38
N ASN A 239 -3.50 8.23 -3.17
CA ASN A 239 -3.91 8.96 -1.97
C ASN A 239 -3.10 10.25 -1.86
N VAL A 240 -3.79 11.39 -1.84
CA VAL A 240 -3.19 12.74 -1.83
C VAL A 240 -3.38 13.44 -0.49
N GLY A 241 -4.20 12.87 0.40
CA GLY A 241 -4.55 13.44 1.70
C GLY A 241 -5.52 14.62 1.61
N HIS A 242 -5.22 15.62 0.77
CA HIS A 242 -6.01 16.86 0.64
C HIS A 242 -6.16 17.28 -0.83
N GLU A 243 -7.23 18.01 -1.15
CA GLU A 243 -7.57 18.40 -2.52
C GLU A 243 -6.51 19.30 -3.17
N THR A 244 -6.00 20.29 -2.41
CA THR A 244 -4.93 21.18 -2.90
C THR A 244 -3.63 20.44 -3.18
N ALA A 245 -3.33 19.42 -2.38
CA ALA A 245 -2.20 18.52 -2.60
C ALA A 245 -2.42 17.70 -3.88
N GLY A 246 -3.64 17.20 -4.12
CA GLY A 246 -4.00 16.52 -5.36
C GLY A 246 -3.83 17.40 -6.60
N LEU A 247 -4.25 18.67 -6.53
CA LEU A 247 -4.05 19.64 -7.61
C LEU A 247 -2.57 19.89 -7.88
N ALA A 248 -1.77 20.08 -6.82
CA ALA A 248 -0.33 20.28 -6.96
C ALA A 248 0.37 19.05 -7.56
N GLN A 249 -0.04 17.83 -7.17
CA GLN A 249 0.47 16.60 -7.77
C GLN A 249 0.11 16.49 -9.25
N TRP A 250 -1.12 16.82 -9.62
CA TRP A 250 -1.55 16.86 -11.02
C TRP A 250 -0.72 17.85 -11.85
N GLU A 251 -0.50 19.05 -11.35
CA GLU A 251 0.36 20.03 -12.02
C GLU A 251 1.80 19.53 -12.17
N CYS A 252 2.36 18.85 -11.16
CA CYS A 252 3.69 18.23 -11.28
C CYS A 252 3.75 17.18 -12.41
N ILE A 253 2.70 16.34 -12.54
CA ILE A 253 2.61 15.34 -13.62
C ILE A 253 2.52 16.04 -14.97
N ARG A 254 1.72 17.11 -15.06
CA ARG A 254 1.57 17.89 -16.30
C ARG A 254 2.90 18.53 -16.70
N CYS A 255 3.57 19.22 -15.78
CA CYS A 255 4.89 19.82 -16.05
C CYS A 255 5.93 18.76 -16.42
N PHE A 256 5.90 17.56 -15.83
CA PHE A 256 6.75 16.45 -16.27
C PHE A 256 6.54 16.08 -17.74
N MET A 257 5.28 16.02 -18.18
CA MET A 257 4.93 15.64 -19.56
C MET A 257 5.26 16.73 -20.58
N GLU A 258 5.13 18.01 -20.21
CA GLU A 258 5.37 19.12 -21.13
C GLU A 258 6.84 19.62 -21.06
N GLU A 259 7.29 20.05 -19.89
CA GLU A 259 8.58 20.72 -19.67
C GLU A 259 9.72 19.71 -19.48
N GLY A 260 9.46 18.58 -18.82
CA GLY A 260 10.42 17.48 -18.66
C GLY A 260 10.69 17.10 -17.20
N PRO A 261 11.71 16.25 -16.95
CA PRO A 261 11.96 15.65 -15.64
C PRO A 261 12.37 16.64 -14.56
N ASP A 262 12.97 17.78 -14.92
CA ASP A 262 13.42 18.81 -13.99
C ASP A 262 12.26 19.55 -13.32
N ALA A 263 11.10 19.61 -13.98
CA ALA A 263 9.92 20.30 -13.46
C ALA A 263 9.17 19.49 -12.37
N CYS A 264 9.50 18.22 -12.20
CA CYS A 264 8.90 17.35 -11.19
C CYS A 264 9.90 17.02 -10.07
N PRO A 265 9.49 17.06 -8.79
CA PRO A 265 10.38 16.72 -7.68
C PRO A 265 11.00 15.34 -7.83
N GLU A 266 12.23 15.20 -7.34
CA GLU A 266 12.91 13.91 -7.29
C GLU A 266 12.14 12.91 -6.41
N PRO A 267 12.15 11.60 -6.76
CA PRO A 267 11.56 10.58 -5.92
C PRO A 267 12.18 10.60 -4.52
N LYS A 268 11.35 10.60 -3.48
CA LYS A 268 11.83 10.51 -2.11
C LYS A 268 12.59 9.21 -1.87
N GLN A 269 13.80 9.32 -1.34
CA GLN A 269 14.63 8.18 -0.97
C GLN A 269 14.29 7.60 0.41
N ASP A 270 13.16 8.00 1.00
CA ASP A 270 12.77 7.69 2.38
C ASP A 270 12.66 6.20 2.66
N GLU A 271 12.21 5.40 1.70
CA GLU A 271 12.11 3.96 1.87
C GLU A 271 13.43 3.21 1.61
N THR A 272 14.43 3.89 1.03
CA THR A 272 15.74 3.30 0.73
C THR A 272 16.64 3.27 1.97
N LEU A 273 17.57 2.31 2.02
CA LEU A 273 18.54 2.25 3.11
C LEU A 273 19.46 3.48 3.14
N ALA A 274 19.79 4.04 1.97
CA ALA A 274 20.62 5.24 1.84
C ALA A 274 19.95 6.47 2.44
N GLY A 275 18.67 6.69 2.12
CA GLY A 275 17.86 7.78 2.68
C GLY A 275 17.71 7.64 4.20
N TYR A 276 17.46 6.42 4.70
CA TYR A 276 17.43 6.17 6.15
C TYR A 276 18.76 6.53 6.84
N LYS A 277 19.90 6.12 6.27
CA LYS A 277 21.23 6.45 6.79
C LYS A 277 21.48 7.96 6.78
N ALA A 278 21.07 8.66 5.73
CA ALA A 278 21.17 10.12 5.64
C ALA A 278 20.34 10.81 6.74
N LYS A 279 19.07 10.42 6.91
CA LYS A 279 18.22 10.93 8.00
C LYS A 279 18.79 10.64 9.38
N CYS A 280 19.46 9.50 9.57
CA CYS A 280 20.13 9.19 10.84
C CYS A 280 21.35 10.07 11.10
N ARG A 281 22.08 10.51 10.06
CA ARG A 281 23.18 11.47 10.19
C ARG A 281 22.64 12.86 10.52
N GLN A 282 21.65 13.32 9.77
CA GLN A 282 20.98 14.60 10.02
C GLN A 282 20.41 14.66 11.44
N ALA A 283 19.68 13.62 11.88
CA ALA A 283 19.14 13.56 13.24
C ALA A 283 20.21 13.52 14.34
N ARG A 284 21.45 13.12 14.04
CA ARG A 284 22.56 13.17 15.00
C ARG A 284 23.12 14.60 15.15
N GLU A 285 23.05 15.39 14.09
CA GLU A 285 23.56 16.76 14.05
C GLU A 285 22.53 17.76 14.61
N GLU A 286 21.25 17.55 14.32
CA GLU A 286 20.19 18.53 14.65
C GLU A 286 19.50 18.29 16.00
N MET A 287 19.51 17.07 16.53
CA MET A 287 18.76 16.74 17.74
C MET A 287 19.58 16.90 19.02
N SER A 288 18.90 17.28 20.10
CA SER A 288 19.46 17.15 21.44
C SER A 288 19.71 15.68 21.79
N LEU A 289 20.72 15.43 22.63
CA LEU A 289 21.07 14.08 23.10
C LEU A 289 19.88 13.24 23.62
N PRO A 290 18.98 13.75 24.49
CA PRO A 290 17.86 12.95 24.98
C PRO A 290 16.87 12.60 23.88
N SER A 291 16.56 13.54 22.98
CA SER A 291 15.67 13.28 21.85
C SER A 291 16.27 12.27 20.88
N TRP A 292 17.58 12.34 20.65
CA TRP A 292 18.30 11.38 19.82
C TRP A 292 18.31 9.97 20.44
N LEU A 293 18.54 9.85 21.75
CA LEU A 293 18.49 8.58 22.46
C LEU A 293 17.09 7.95 22.38
N TRP A 294 16.04 8.75 22.62
CA TRP A 294 14.66 8.29 22.51
C TRP A 294 14.34 7.82 21.08
N LYS A 295 14.81 8.57 20.06
CA LYS A 295 14.71 8.14 18.67
C LYS A 295 15.40 6.79 18.44
N LYS A 296 16.56 6.55 19.04
CA LYS A 296 17.28 5.27 18.91
C LYS A 296 16.55 4.10 19.55
N VAL A 297 15.91 4.32 20.70
CA VAL A 297 15.01 3.33 21.32
C VAL A 297 13.86 2.99 20.36
N GLY A 298 13.23 3.99 19.75
CA GLY A 298 12.20 3.79 18.74
C GLY A 298 12.70 3.06 17.48
N ASP A 299 13.87 3.46 16.96
CA ASP A 299 14.50 2.82 15.80
C ASP A 299 14.82 1.34 16.07
N TRP A 300 15.26 1.01 17.28
CA TRP A 300 15.48 -0.37 17.73
C TRP A 300 14.17 -1.14 17.86
N PHE A 301 13.16 -0.55 18.50
CA PHE A 301 11.85 -1.18 18.72
C PHE A 301 11.13 -1.53 17.41
N PHE A 302 11.20 -0.66 16.41
CA PHE A 302 10.66 -0.95 15.07
C PHE A 302 11.65 -1.66 14.15
N HIS A 303 12.86 -1.97 14.64
CA HIS A 303 13.97 -2.50 13.86
C HIS A 303 14.14 -1.77 12.52
N ARG A 304 14.10 -0.43 12.53
CA ARG A 304 13.97 0.40 11.32
C ARG A 304 15.02 0.09 10.26
N TYR A 305 16.26 -0.16 10.68
CA TYR A 305 17.32 -0.57 9.76
C TYR A 305 16.96 -1.83 8.96
N LEU A 306 16.47 -2.87 9.64
CA LEU A 306 16.04 -4.11 9.00
C LEU A 306 14.75 -3.90 8.19
N ALA A 307 13.83 -3.05 8.66
CA ALA A 307 12.62 -2.68 7.92
C ALA A 307 12.97 -2.06 6.56
N HIS A 308 13.97 -1.18 6.49
CA HIS A 308 14.47 -0.61 5.23
C HIS A 308 15.11 -1.66 4.33
N ILE A 309 15.91 -2.59 4.87
CA ILE A 309 16.49 -3.70 4.08
C ILE A 309 15.39 -4.57 3.46
N ILE A 310 14.41 -4.97 4.26
CA ILE A 310 13.28 -5.80 3.81
C ILE A 310 12.49 -5.04 2.74
N THR A 311 12.18 -3.77 2.97
CA THR A 311 11.41 -2.94 2.05
C THR A 311 12.14 -2.75 0.73
N GLU A 312 13.42 -2.35 0.76
CA GLU A 312 14.22 -2.19 -0.46
C GLU A 312 14.34 -3.49 -1.26
N ARG A 313 14.52 -4.64 -0.57
CA ARG A 313 14.53 -5.95 -1.21
C ARG A 313 13.19 -6.28 -1.86
N ARG A 314 12.06 -6.01 -1.19
CA ARG A 314 10.71 -6.21 -1.73
C ARG A 314 10.49 -5.39 -2.99
N ILE A 315 10.91 -4.12 -2.98
CA ILE A 315 10.78 -3.22 -4.14
C ILE A 315 11.60 -3.75 -5.32
N LYS A 316 12.89 -4.03 -5.09
CA LYS A 316 13.80 -4.49 -6.15
C LYS A 316 13.41 -5.85 -6.73
N SER A 317 12.91 -6.77 -5.91
CA SER A 317 12.59 -8.13 -6.35
C SER A 317 11.13 -8.34 -6.75
N LEU A 318 10.17 -7.94 -5.92
CA LEU A 318 8.75 -8.28 -6.11
C LEU A 318 8.06 -7.31 -7.06
N ALA A 319 8.28 -6.00 -6.89
CA ALA A 319 7.61 -5.00 -7.73
C ALA A 319 8.10 -5.09 -9.19
N VAL A 320 9.41 -5.21 -9.40
CA VAL A 320 10.00 -5.29 -10.75
C VAL A 320 9.67 -6.60 -11.47
N ARG A 321 9.59 -7.72 -10.74
CA ARG A 321 9.31 -9.05 -11.32
C ARG A 321 7.87 -9.18 -11.82
N ARG A 322 6.92 -8.44 -11.24
CA ARG A 322 5.50 -8.52 -11.63
C ARG A 322 5.15 -7.64 -12.85
N LEU A 323 6.00 -6.68 -13.21
CA LEU A 323 5.77 -5.83 -14.38
C LEU A 323 5.85 -6.67 -15.67
N PRO A 324 4.82 -6.65 -16.52
CA PRO A 324 4.83 -7.35 -17.81
C PRO A 324 6.02 -6.91 -18.68
N GLU A 325 6.54 -7.84 -19.49
CA GLU A 325 7.65 -7.55 -20.41
C GLU A 325 7.25 -6.51 -21.47
N GLU A 326 5.97 -6.49 -21.86
CA GLU A 326 5.37 -5.49 -22.76
C GLU A 326 5.58 -4.06 -22.24
N LEU A 327 5.30 -3.81 -20.94
CA LEU A 327 5.52 -2.50 -20.33
C LEU A 327 7.01 -2.13 -20.32
N LYS A 328 7.90 -3.11 -20.08
CA LYS A 328 9.35 -2.87 -20.11
C LYS A 328 9.81 -2.48 -21.51
N ALA A 329 9.32 -3.18 -22.53
CA ALA A 329 9.62 -2.87 -23.93
C ALA A 329 9.10 -1.48 -24.33
N TRP A 330 7.86 -1.16 -23.97
CA TRP A 330 7.24 0.15 -24.22
C TRP A 330 7.99 1.31 -23.53
N SER A 331 8.57 1.07 -22.36
CA SER A 331 9.31 2.07 -21.58
C SER A 331 10.75 2.34 -22.03
N LYS A 332 11.23 1.69 -23.09
CA LYS A 332 12.57 1.98 -23.63
C LYS A 332 12.59 3.39 -24.25
N PRO A 333 13.70 4.14 -24.09
CA PRO A 333 13.79 5.49 -24.63
C PRO A 333 13.76 5.47 -26.16
N LEU A 334 13.05 6.44 -26.73
CA LEU A 334 12.98 6.70 -28.16
C LEU A 334 13.96 7.81 -28.57
N PRO A 335 14.51 7.75 -29.79
CA PRO A 335 15.24 8.89 -30.36
C PRO A 335 14.35 10.14 -30.45
N GLU A 336 14.93 11.33 -30.26
CA GLU A 336 14.21 12.62 -30.26
C GLU A 336 13.37 12.86 -31.52
N SER A 337 13.85 12.39 -32.67
CA SER A 337 13.11 12.44 -33.95
C SER A 337 11.76 11.72 -33.94
N GLN A 338 11.58 10.72 -33.06
CA GLN A 338 10.37 9.91 -32.94
C GLN A 338 9.48 10.36 -31.77
N TRP A 339 9.80 11.48 -31.12
CA TRP A 339 8.99 11.97 -30.02
C TRP A 339 7.65 12.50 -30.53
N ALA A 340 6.58 12.04 -29.89
CA ALA A 340 5.24 12.53 -30.16
C ALA A 340 5.15 14.01 -29.77
N LYS A 341 4.60 14.83 -30.67
CA LYS A 341 4.38 16.26 -30.42
C LYS A 341 2.96 16.51 -29.91
N PRO A 342 2.73 17.58 -29.13
CA PRO A 342 1.39 18.00 -28.74
C PRO A 342 0.51 18.22 -29.96
N SER A 343 -0.77 17.83 -29.88
CA SER A 343 -1.73 18.09 -30.96
C SER A 343 -1.98 19.59 -31.16
N GLU A 344 -2.35 19.98 -32.38
CA GLU A 344 -2.66 21.37 -32.72
C GLU A 344 -3.84 21.90 -31.91
N THR A 345 -4.83 21.06 -31.62
CA THR A 345 -5.98 21.42 -30.77
C THR A 345 -5.54 21.72 -29.34
N LEU A 346 -4.61 20.93 -28.78
CA LEU A 346 -4.07 21.17 -27.45
C LEU A 346 -3.25 22.47 -27.40
N LYS A 347 -2.43 22.75 -28.41
CA LYS A 347 -1.68 24.02 -28.50
C LYS A 347 -2.60 25.22 -28.55
N ALA A 348 -3.61 25.19 -29.43
CA ALA A 348 -4.59 26.27 -29.56
C ALA A 348 -5.34 26.53 -28.23
N LEU A 349 -5.75 25.47 -27.52
CA LEU A 349 -6.39 25.60 -26.21
C LEU A 349 -5.43 26.19 -25.16
N ASN A 350 -4.17 25.75 -25.15
CA ASN A 350 -3.17 26.30 -24.23
C ASN A 350 -2.93 27.80 -24.46
N GLU A 351 -2.89 28.25 -25.71
CA GLU A 351 -2.77 29.67 -26.04
C GLU A 351 -3.98 30.49 -25.58
N GLN A 352 -5.21 29.98 -25.81
CA GLN A 352 -6.43 30.62 -25.31
C GLN A 352 -6.45 30.73 -23.78
N LEU A 353 -6.01 29.68 -23.09
CA LEU A 353 -5.91 29.68 -21.63
C LEU A 353 -4.85 30.67 -21.14
N ALA A 354 -3.68 30.73 -21.78
CA ALA A 354 -2.64 31.70 -21.46
C ALA A 354 -3.16 33.15 -21.57
N GLN A 355 -3.85 33.48 -22.66
CA GLN A 355 -4.48 34.79 -22.84
C GLN A 355 -5.56 35.07 -21.79
N ALA A 356 -6.34 34.06 -21.40
CA ALA A 356 -7.34 34.21 -20.34
C ALA A 356 -6.68 34.49 -18.97
N TYR A 357 -5.58 33.82 -18.65
CA TYR A 357 -4.81 34.08 -17.44
C TYR A 357 -4.20 35.48 -17.43
N GLU A 358 -3.67 35.96 -18.56
CA GLU A 358 -3.16 37.34 -18.70
C GLU A 358 -4.25 38.39 -18.44
N ARG A 359 -5.50 38.09 -18.84
CA ARG A 359 -6.68 38.93 -18.56
C ARG A 359 -7.16 38.85 -17.11
N GLY A 360 -6.48 38.08 -16.25
CA GLY A 360 -6.79 37.95 -14.83
C GLY A 360 -7.87 36.93 -14.48
N LEU A 361 -8.29 36.09 -15.43
CA LEU A 361 -9.22 34.99 -15.15
C LEU A 361 -8.50 33.91 -14.32
N LYS A 362 -9.14 33.48 -13.23
CA LYS A 362 -8.63 32.40 -12.37
C LYS A 362 -9.21 31.07 -12.80
N PHE A 363 -8.44 29.99 -12.60
CA PHE A 363 -8.84 28.60 -12.90
C PHE A 363 -10.24 28.25 -12.36
N THR A 364 -10.57 28.69 -11.14
CA THR A 364 -11.88 28.44 -10.50
C THR A 364 -13.09 29.06 -11.22
N ARG A 365 -12.86 29.99 -12.15
CA ARG A 365 -13.90 30.70 -12.90
C ARG A 365 -13.95 30.33 -14.39
N MET A 366 -13.08 29.45 -14.86
CA MET A 366 -12.95 29.12 -16.29
C MET A 366 -14.04 28.17 -16.81
N GLY A 367 -14.75 27.45 -15.94
CA GLY A 367 -15.80 26.52 -16.37
C GLY A 367 -15.27 25.32 -17.19
N PRO A 368 -16.16 24.52 -17.80
CA PRO A 368 -15.77 23.31 -18.54
C PRO A 368 -15.17 23.62 -19.92
N LEU A 369 -14.20 22.81 -20.35
CA LEU A 369 -13.50 22.89 -21.64
C LEU A 369 -14.42 22.92 -22.88
N SER A 370 -15.62 22.32 -22.80
CA SER A 370 -16.60 22.34 -23.90
C SER A 370 -17.05 23.75 -24.27
N GLN A 371 -17.00 24.70 -23.33
CA GLN A 371 -17.32 26.10 -23.60
C GLN A 371 -16.21 26.81 -24.38
N TRP A 372 -14.97 26.34 -24.28
CA TRP A 372 -13.79 26.90 -24.95
C TRP A 372 -13.59 26.29 -26.34
N GLN A 373 -13.94 25.01 -26.50
CA GLN A 373 -13.92 24.35 -27.82
C GLN A 373 -14.94 24.94 -28.79
N ALA A 374 -16.06 25.49 -28.29
CA ALA A 374 -17.05 26.16 -29.13
C ALA A 374 -16.50 27.45 -29.80
N ASP A 375 -15.54 28.12 -29.17
CA ASP A 375 -14.93 29.35 -29.68
C ASP A 375 -13.97 29.12 -30.86
N LEU A 376 -13.44 27.90 -31.04
CA LEU A 376 -12.70 27.50 -32.25
C LEU A 376 -13.58 27.54 -33.51
N GLY A 377 -14.91 27.55 -33.33
CA GLY A 377 -15.92 27.73 -34.38
C GLY A 377 -16.41 29.16 -34.58
N GLY A 378 -15.83 30.17 -33.90
CA GLY A 378 -16.07 31.58 -34.21
C GLY A 378 -17.30 32.23 -33.57
N ASN A 379 -17.67 31.91 -32.33
CA ASN A 379 -18.66 32.69 -31.57
C ASN A 379 -18.07 33.16 -30.23
N PRO A 380 -18.30 34.42 -29.78
CA PRO A 380 -17.74 34.93 -28.53
C PRO A 380 -18.49 34.45 -27.28
N LEU A 381 -17.74 34.16 -26.21
CA LEU A 381 -18.22 33.85 -24.86
C LEU A 381 -19.10 34.98 -24.29
N VAL A 382 -20.42 34.83 -24.41
CA VAL A 382 -21.38 35.54 -23.54
C VAL A 382 -21.39 34.82 -22.20
N GLY A 383 -20.90 35.49 -21.16
CA GLY A 383 -21.01 35.04 -19.77
C GLY A 383 -22.46 34.77 -19.39
N LYS A 384 -22.89 33.51 -19.52
CA LYS A 384 -24.14 33.04 -18.93
C LYS A 384 -23.85 32.54 -17.53
N ASN A 385 -24.23 33.37 -16.55
CA ASN A 385 -24.45 32.96 -15.17
C ASN A 385 -25.15 31.59 -15.15
N SER A 386 -24.47 30.59 -14.60
CA SER A 386 -25.06 29.27 -14.38
C SER A 386 -26.24 29.43 -13.41
N LYS A 387 -27.46 29.44 -13.93
CA LYS A 387 -28.66 29.18 -13.12
C LYS A 387 -28.47 27.83 -12.44
N LYS A 388 -28.55 27.83 -11.11
CA LYS A 388 -28.67 26.64 -10.25
C LYS A 388 -29.66 25.65 -10.88
N ARG A 389 -29.18 24.56 -11.48
CA ARG A 389 -30.02 23.40 -11.78
C ARG A 389 -30.24 22.64 -10.48
N GLY A 390 -31.51 22.40 -10.18
CA GLY A 390 -31.99 21.86 -8.91
C GLY A 390 -31.41 20.49 -8.58
N ARG A 391 -31.25 20.25 -7.27
CA ARG A 391 -31.00 18.93 -6.69
C ARG A 391 -32.03 17.92 -7.21
N PRO A 392 -31.65 16.73 -7.68
CA PRO A 392 -32.59 15.62 -7.71
C PRO A 392 -32.94 15.26 -6.26
N LYS A 393 -34.24 15.30 -5.94
CA LYS A 393 -34.78 14.72 -4.71
C LYS A 393 -34.54 13.21 -4.78
N VAL A 394 -33.70 12.69 -3.89
CA VAL A 394 -33.72 11.27 -3.55
C VAL A 394 -34.78 11.12 -2.47
N SER A 395 -35.88 10.45 -2.80
CA SER A 395 -36.84 9.94 -1.84
C SER A 395 -36.19 8.79 -1.06
N PHE A 396 -36.38 8.82 0.26
CA PHE A 396 -35.91 7.83 1.23
C PHE A 396 -36.30 6.39 0.90
#